data_AF-A0A838IEY8-F1
#
_entry.id   AF-A0A838IEY8-F1
#
_cell.length_a   1.000
_cell.length_b   1.000
_cell.length_c   1.000
_cell.angle_alpha   90.00
_cell.angle_beta   90.00
_cell.angle_gamma   90.00
#
_symmetry.space_group_name_H-M   'P 1'
#
loop_
_entity.id
_entity.type
_entity.pdbx_description
1 polymer ?
#
loop_
_entity_poly.entity_id
_entity_poly.type
_entity_poly.pdbx_seq_one_letter_code
_entity_poly.pdbx_strand_id
1 'polypeptide(L)'
;MRGPLLIDQCEQLIAESLGNMCFAEIVATMTVSALRHPELYPRVDAFLRRFIEDEDPERVLICGYAMLVLLTSENLLELQREVGWQHYQQLYKDLPSGHRYYFERAEDAPDNLLMTIATYADNNYHTDLDAMWHLFACLPWLAKAEVHEIYLPAALIKPSDHLESAIRMLTGSSAVYGPGAPVRAELKPGRNALCSCGSGQKYKQCCLQVEA
;
A
#
# COMPACT_ATOMS: atom_id res chain seq x y z
N MET A 1 1.35 -13.92 -11.80
CA MET A 1 1.32 -12.92 -12.89
C MET A 1 2.68 -12.93 -13.57
N ARG A 2 2.77 -12.79 -14.90
CA ARG A 2 4.08 -12.67 -15.58
C ARG A 2 4.57 -11.23 -15.38
N GLY A 3 5.66 -11.04 -14.64
CA GLY A 3 6.21 -9.72 -14.29
C GLY A 3 6.26 -8.68 -15.43
N PRO A 4 6.64 -9.05 -16.68
CA PRO A 4 6.69 -8.11 -17.79
C PRO A 4 5.35 -7.44 -18.13
N LEU A 5 4.23 -8.16 -18.02
CA LEU A 5 2.90 -7.64 -18.35
C LEU A 5 2.43 -6.57 -17.36
N LEU A 6 2.87 -6.65 -16.11
CA LEU A 6 2.56 -5.66 -15.09
C LEU A 6 3.29 -4.34 -15.37
N ILE A 7 4.56 -4.39 -15.80
CA ILE A 7 5.32 -3.18 -16.12
C ILE A 7 4.73 -2.45 -17.32
N ASP A 8 4.31 -3.17 -18.37
CA ASP A 8 3.62 -2.57 -19.52
C ASP A 8 2.34 -1.81 -19.09
N GLN A 9 1.56 -2.41 -18.18
CA GLN A 9 0.35 -1.78 -17.63
C GLN A 9 0.68 -0.54 -16.78
N CYS A 10 1.71 -0.61 -15.94
CA CYS A 10 2.17 0.53 -15.15
C CYS A 10 2.62 1.71 -16.04
N GLU A 11 3.40 1.43 -17.09
CA GLU A 11 3.85 2.45 -18.05
C GLU A 11 2.67 3.11 -18.76
N GLN A 12 1.66 2.33 -19.16
CA GLN A 12 0.42 2.85 -19.76
C GLN A 12 -0.36 3.73 -18.77
N LEU A 13 -0.57 3.25 -17.54
CA LEU A 13 -1.30 3.99 -16.52
C LEU A 13 -0.64 5.33 -16.18
N ILE A 14 0.69 5.41 -16.16
CA ILE A 14 1.39 6.68 -15.95
C ILE A 14 1.15 7.67 -17.09
N ALA A 15 1.09 7.19 -18.34
CA ALA A 15 0.78 8.05 -19.48
C ALA A 15 -0.65 8.62 -19.43
N GLU A 16 -1.57 7.90 -18.77
CA GLU A 16 -2.97 8.27 -18.61
C GLU A 16 -3.26 9.01 -17.28
N SER A 17 -2.33 8.96 -16.32
CA SER A 17 -2.53 9.48 -14.96
C SER A 17 -2.40 11.01 -14.90
N LEU A 18 -3.35 11.64 -14.21
CA LEU A 18 -3.44 13.09 -14.05
C LEU A 18 -2.96 13.61 -12.69
N GLY A 19 -2.48 12.76 -11.78
CA GLY A 19 -2.12 13.17 -10.41
C GLY A 19 -0.88 12.49 -9.82
N ASN A 20 -0.12 13.23 -9.01
CA ASN A 20 1.15 12.79 -8.43
C ASN A 20 1.02 11.62 -7.45
N MET A 21 -0.10 11.52 -6.72
CA MET A 21 -0.34 10.37 -5.84
C MET A 21 -0.46 9.06 -6.63
N CYS A 22 -1.22 9.07 -7.73
CA CYS A 22 -1.32 7.90 -8.60
C CYS A 22 0.04 7.57 -9.23
N PHE A 23 0.85 8.58 -9.57
CA PHE A 23 2.22 8.37 -10.03
C PHE A 23 3.09 7.67 -8.97
N ALA A 24 3.06 8.11 -7.71
CA ALA A 24 3.81 7.49 -6.61
C ALA A 24 3.41 6.02 -6.39
N GLU A 25 2.11 5.70 -6.42
CA GLU A 25 1.61 4.32 -6.29
C GLU A 25 2.12 3.41 -7.41
N ILE A 26 2.13 3.90 -8.66
CA ILE A 26 2.62 3.13 -9.80
C ILE A 26 4.14 2.93 -9.69
N VAL A 27 4.89 3.98 -9.34
CA VAL A 27 6.34 3.89 -9.13
C VAL A 27 6.69 2.92 -7.99
N ALA A 28 5.97 2.96 -6.88
CA ALA A 28 6.13 2.01 -5.78
C ALA A 28 5.84 0.57 -6.24
N THR A 29 4.79 0.36 -7.03
CA THR A 29 4.44 -0.95 -7.61
C THR A 29 5.54 -1.48 -8.52
N MET A 30 6.10 -0.64 -9.39
CA MET A 30 7.23 -1.01 -10.26
C MET A 30 8.48 -1.34 -9.44
N THR A 31 8.74 -0.56 -8.39
CA THR A 31 9.88 -0.76 -7.48
C THR A 31 9.79 -2.11 -6.77
N VAL A 32 8.64 -2.42 -6.16
CA VAL A 32 8.38 -3.72 -5.52
C VAL A 32 8.51 -4.87 -6.54
N SER A 33 8.02 -4.66 -7.76
CA SER A 33 8.13 -5.67 -8.82
C SER A 33 9.59 -5.94 -9.20
N ALA A 34 10.41 -4.91 -9.34
CA ALA A 34 11.85 -5.06 -9.62
C ALA A 34 12.62 -5.68 -8.44
N LEU A 35 12.24 -5.35 -7.20
CA LEU A 35 12.82 -5.99 -6.00
C LEU A 35 12.50 -7.49 -5.93
N ARG A 36 11.31 -7.92 -6.37
CA ARG A 36 10.91 -9.34 -6.45
C ARG A 36 11.48 -10.07 -7.67
N HIS A 37 11.72 -9.35 -8.74
CA HIS A 37 12.11 -9.86 -10.05
C HIS A 37 13.31 -9.06 -10.58
N PRO A 38 14.54 -9.39 -10.16
CA PRO A 38 15.75 -8.63 -10.52
C PRO A 38 15.96 -8.46 -12.03
N GLU A 39 15.42 -9.36 -12.85
CA GLU A 39 15.44 -9.25 -14.32
C GLU A 39 14.68 -8.03 -14.85
N LEU A 40 13.75 -7.46 -14.08
CA LEU A 40 13.02 -6.25 -14.42
C LEU A 40 13.79 -4.97 -14.08
N TYR A 41 14.87 -5.06 -13.28
CA TYR A 41 15.62 -3.91 -12.80
C TYR A 41 16.07 -2.97 -13.93
N PRO A 42 16.72 -3.44 -15.02
CA PRO A 42 17.21 -2.53 -16.06
C PRO A 42 16.07 -1.76 -16.74
N ARG A 43 14.89 -2.39 -16.88
CA ARG A 43 13.72 -1.75 -17.47
C ARG A 43 13.13 -0.69 -16.53
N VAL A 44 12.98 -1.01 -15.25
CA VAL A 44 12.46 -0.07 -14.25
C VAL A 44 13.42 1.10 -14.05
N ASP A 45 14.74 0.87 -13.96
CA ASP A 45 15.75 1.93 -13.87
C ASP A 45 15.69 2.86 -15.10
N ALA A 46 15.64 2.30 -16.32
CA ALA A 46 15.52 3.09 -17.54
C ALA A 46 14.22 3.92 -17.56
N PHE A 47 13.11 3.36 -17.06
CA PHE A 47 11.86 4.08 -16.93
C PHE A 47 11.97 5.26 -15.96
N LEU A 48 12.45 5.02 -14.74
CA LEU A 48 12.56 6.05 -13.69
C LEU A 48 13.50 7.19 -14.12
N ARG A 49 14.58 6.88 -14.84
CA ARG A 49 15.52 7.90 -15.35
C ARG A 49 14.88 8.92 -16.29
N ARG A 50 13.79 8.57 -16.97
CA ARG A 50 13.07 9.50 -17.86
C ARG A 50 12.44 10.67 -17.10
N PHE A 51 12.24 10.52 -15.79
CA PHE A 51 11.60 11.50 -14.93
C PHE A 51 12.59 12.26 -14.05
N ILE A 52 13.91 12.03 -14.18
CA ILE A 52 14.92 12.79 -13.42
C ILE A 52 14.98 14.26 -13.87
N GLU A 53 14.62 14.51 -15.12
CA GLU A 53 14.59 15.85 -15.73
C GLU A 53 13.14 16.35 -15.93
N ASP A 54 12.16 15.76 -15.23
CA ASP A 54 10.75 16.20 -15.31
C ASP A 54 10.60 17.63 -14.74
N GLU A 55 9.67 18.40 -15.29
CA GLU A 55 9.37 19.76 -14.82
C GLU A 55 8.67 19.74 -13.46
N ASP A 56 8.01 18.62 -13.11
CA ASP A 56 7.36 18.43 -11.82
C ASP A 56 8.36 17.90 -10.76
N PRO A 57 8.75 18.73 -9.76
CA PRO A 57 9.74 18.33 -8.76
C PRO A 57 9.28 17.16 -7.88
N GLU A 58 7.98 16.95 -7.71
CA GLU A 58 7.45 15.82 -6.93
C GLU A 58 7.71 14.50 -7.65
N ARG A 59 7.54 14.47 -8.99
CA ARG A 59 7.83 13.28 -9.80
C ARG A 59 9.32 12.95 -9.81
N VAL A 60 10.17 13.97 -9.91
CA VAL A 60 11.63 13.81 -9.79
C VAL A 60 11.97 13.18 -8.44
N LEU A 61 11.38 13.69 -7.35
CA LEU A 61 11.62 13.18 -6.00
C LEU A 61 11.17 11.72 -5.83
N ILE A 62 9.95 11.40 -6.26
CA ILE A 62 9.38 10.04 -6.23
C ILE A 62 10.30 9.05 -6.98
N CYS A 63 10.73 9.41 -8.20
CA CYS A 63 11.61 8.55 -8.98
C CYS A 63 13.00 8.43 -8.33
N GLY A 64 13.51 9.52 -7.75
CA GLY A 64 14.74 9.52 -6.97
C GLY A 64 14.70 8.55 -5.79
N TYR A 65 13.60 8.55 -5.02
CA TYR A 65 13.40 7.60 -3.92
C TYR A 65 13.34 6.15 -4.41
N ALA A 66 12.56 5.88 -5.46
CA ALA A 66 12.50 4.54 -6.06
C ALA A 66 13.89 4.03 -6.51
N MET A 67 14.66 4.87 -7.18
CA MET A 67 16.03 4.55 -7.58
C MET A 67 16.94 4.32 -6.38
N LEU A 68 16.85 5.15 -5.34
CA LEU A 68 17.62 4.98 -4.13
C LEU A 68 17.29 3.63 -3.46
N VAL A 69 16.01 3.29 -3.33
CA VAL A 69 15.54 2.01 -2.81
C VAL A 69 16.12 0.82 -3.57
N LEU A 70 16.09 0.89 -4.90
CA LEU A 70 16.65 -0.13 -5.77
C LEU A 70 18.17 -0.31 -5.58
N LEU A 71 18.89 0.78 -5.30
CA LEU A 71 20.35 0.78 -5.11
C LEU A 71 20.80 0.41 -3.68
N THR A 72 19.99 0.67 -2.66
CA THR A 72 20.39 0.56 -1.23
C THR A 72 19.47 -0.32 -0.38
N SER A 73 18.70 -1.20 -1.02
CA SER A 73 17.66 -2.03 -0.37
C SER A 73 18.09 -2.72 0.94
N GLU A 74 19.29 -3.29 1.02
CA GLU A 74 19.75 -3.98 2.23
C GLU A 74 19.99 -3.01 3.40
N ASN A 75 20.55 -1.82 3.15
CA ASN A 75 20.73 -0.79 4.18
C ASN A 75 19.39 -0.25 4.70
N LEU A 76 18.36 -0.25 3.84
CA LEU A 76 17.03 0.23 4.21
C LEU A 76 16.28 -0.73 5.12
N LEU A 77 16.62 -2.03 5.13
CA LEU A 77 16.02 -2.98 6.07
C LEU A 77 16.42 -2.67 7.52
N GLU A 78 17.69 -2.37 7.76
CA GLU A 78 18.18 -1.97 9.08
C GLU A 78 17.55 -0.65 9.52
N LEU A 79 17.45 0.33 8.60
CA LEU A 79 16.81 1.61 8.88
C LEU A 79 15.33 1.44 9.23
N GLN A 80 14.58 0.65 8.45
CA GLN A 80 13.17 0.38 8.71
C GLN A 80 12.98 -0.30 10.07
N ARG A 81 13.85 -1.25 10.44
CA ARG A 81 13.81 -1.91 11.74
C ARG A 81 14.00 -0.92 12.89
N GLU A 82 14.96 -0.01 12.76
CA GLU A 82 15.23 1.04 13.75
C GLU A 82 14.04 1.99 13.90
N VAL A 83 13.46 2.45 12.78
CA VAL A 83 12.24 3.27 12.81
C VAL A 83 11.07 2.52 13.46
N GLY A 84 10.93 1.23 13.16
CA GLY A 84 9.95 0.35 13.81
C GLY A 84 10.12 0.26 15.32
N TRP A 85 11.36 0.17 15.80
CA TRP A 85 11.66 0.19 17.24
C TRP A 85 11.30 1.53 17.88
N GLN A 86 11.65 2.65 17.26
CA GLN A 86 11.33 3.99 17.78
C GLN A 86 9.81 4.19 17.91
N HIS A 87 9.05 3.77 16.89
CA HIS A 87 7.58 3.81 16.95
C HIS A 87 7.01 2.83 17.97
N TYR A 88 7.58 1.63 18.09
CA TYR A 88 7.16 0.66 19.10
C TYR A 88 7.27 1.27 20.50
N GLN A 89 8.41 1.91 20.82
CA GLN A 89 8.62 2.55 22.12
C GLN A 89 7.58 3.65 22.38
N GLN A 90 7.21 4.43 21.38
CA GLN A 90 6.21 5.48 21.53
C GLN A 90 4.79 4.93 21.75
N LEU A 91 4.38 3.95 20.94
CA LEU A 91 3.02 3.40 20.92
C LEU A 91 2.73 2.48 22.12
N TYR A 92 3.77 1.80 22.61
CA TYR A 92 3.65 0.69 23.55
C TYR A 92 4.43 0.87 24.85
N LYS A 93 4.90 2.10 25.17
CA LYS A 93 5.56 2.44 26.45
C LYS A 93 4.77 2.03 27.70
N ASP A 94 3.44 1.97 27.60
CA ASP A 94 2.54 1.69 28.73
C ASP A 94 2.18 0.19 28.84
N LEU A 95 2.81 -0.69 28.04
CA LEU A 95 2.61 -2.13 28.19
C LEU A 95 3.16 -2.59 29.55
N PRO A 96 2.38 -3.37 30.33
CA PRO A 96 2.84 -3.85 31.62
C PRO A 96 3.98 -4.87 31.43
N SER A 97 4.91 -4.88 32.39
CA SER A 97 5.94 -5.91 32.48
C SER A 97 5.30 -7.31 32.48
N GLY A 98 5.82 -8.21 31.65
CA GLY A 98 5.27 -9.55 31.43
C GLY A 98 4.21 -9.65 30.33
N HIS A 99 3.80 -8.54 29.71
CA HIS A 99 3.00 -8.61 28.48
C HIS A 99 3.79 -9.31 27.37
N ARG A 100 3.13 -10.15 26.55
CA ARG A 100 3.80 -10.95 25.51
C ARG A 100 4.52 -10.14 24.42
N TYR A 101 4.18 -8.85 24.34
CA TYR A 101 4.79 -7.88 23.42
C TYR A 101 5.49 -6.76 24.18
N TYR A 102 5.90 -6.98 25.43
CA TYR A 102 6.77 -6.06 26.15
C TYR A 102 8.22 -6.46 25.88
N PHE A 103 8.98 -5.56 25.25
CA PHE A 103 10.40 -5.72 24.96
C PHE A 103 11.18 -4.55 25.57
N GLU A 104 12.25 -4.85 26.31
CA GLU A 104 13.12 -3.83 26.92
C GLU A 104 14.14 -3.28 25.92
N ARG A 105 14.57 -4.11 24.97
CA ARG A 105 15.59 -3.77 23.98
C ARG A 105 15.12 -4.16 22.58
N ALA A 106 15.67 -3.49 21.57
CA ALA A 106 15.29 -3.69 20.18
C ALA A 106 15.61 -5.12 19.70
N GLU A 107 16.71 -5.71 20.17
CA GLU A 107 17.13 -7.07 19.83
C GLU A 107 16.21 -8.16 20.38
N ASP A 108 15.38 -7.85 21.38
CA ASP A 108 14.44 -8.81 21.97
C ASP A 108 13.10 -8.85 21.18
N ALA A 109 12.82 -7.83 20.37
CA ALA A 109 11.61 -7.72 19.57
C ALA A 109 11.76 -8.47 18.22
N PRO A 110 10.75 -9.24 17.79
CA PRO A 110 10.77 -9.89 16.49
C PRO A 110 10.90 -8.87 15.35
N ASP A 111 11.77 -9.15 14.39
CA ASP A 111 12.01 -8.24 13.26
C ASP A 111 10.72 -7.95 12.50
N ASN A 112 9.95 -8.96 12.13
CA ASN A 112 8.68 -8.77 11.43
C ASN A 112 7.73 -7.83 12.17
N LEU A 113 7.65 -7.91 13.50
CA LEU A 113 6.85 -6.98 14.30
C LEU A 113 7.34 -5.53 14.14
N LEU A 114 8.66 -5.30 14.26
CA LEU A 114 9.23 -3.95 14.11
C LEU A 114 9.03 -3.41 12.70
N MET A 115 9.27 -4.23 11.68
CA MET A 115 9.09 -3.85 10.28
C MET A 115 7.63 -3.47 9.99
N THR A 116 6.68 -4.23 10.54
CA THR A 116 5.25 -3.92 10.45
C THR A 116 4.92 -2.63 11.18
N ILE A 117 5.41 -2.43 12.41
CA ILE A 117 5.19 -1.18 13.14
C ILE A 117 5.72 0.03 12.35
N ALA A 118 6.87 -0.09 11.67
CA ALA A 118 7.37 0.97 10.81
C ALA A 118 6.36 1.32 9.70
N THR A 119 5.73 0.32 9.06
CA THR A 119 4.69 0.58 8.04
C THR A 119 3.39 1.18 8.59
N TYR A 120 3.14 1.08 9.89
CA TYR A 120 1.97 1.65 10.58
C TYR A 120 2.23 3.04 11.18
N ALA A 121 3.39 3.64 10.91
CA ALA A 121 3.67 5.02 11.28
C ALA A 121 2.58 5.96 10.74
N ASP A 122 2.03 6.80 11.60
CA ASP A 122 0.88 7.67 11.29
C ASP A 122 1.28 8.86 10.41
N ASN A 123 1.66 8.56 9.17
CA ASN A 123 2.20 9.50 8.20
C ASN A 123 1.12 9.93 7.19
N ASN A 124 1.05 11.23 6.87
CA ASN A 124 0.16 11.74 5.84
C ASN A 124 0.91 11.96 4.52
N TYR A 125 0.98 10.93 3.69
CA TYR A 125 1.69 10.96 2.41
C TYR A 125 1.14 11.96 1.39
N HIS A 126 -0.07 12.50 1.58
CA HIS A 126 -0.68 13.46 0.66
C HIS A 126 -0.15 14.88 0.83
N THR A 127 0.38 15.22 2.00
CA THR A 127 0.79 16.60 2.33
C THR A 127 2.23 16.70 2.78
N ASP A 128 2.89 15.56 2.98
CA ASP A 128 4.22 15.47 3.55
C ASP A 128 5.11 14.62 2.63
N LEU A 129 6.05 15.27 1.95
CA LEU A 129 7.00 14.59 1.07
C LEU A 129 8.02 13.76 1.87
N ASP A 130 8.33 14.13 3.11
CA ASP A 130 9.21 13.34 3.98
C ASP A 130 8.53 12.03 4.39
N ALA A 131 7.21 12.07 4.60
CA ALA A 131 6.42 10.85 4.76
C ALA A 131 6.54 9.93 3.53
N MET A 132 6.59 10.48 2.31
CA MET A 132 6.73 9.67 1.11
C MET A 132 8.06 8.90 1.08
N TRP A 133 9.16 9.50 1.54
CA TRP A 133 10.42 8.77 1.71
C TRP A 133 10.24 7.54 2.61
N HIS A 134 9.53 7.67 3.73
CA HIS A 134 9.28 6.56 4.65
C HIS A 134 8.50 5.41 3.98
N LEU A 135 7.50 5.73 3.14
CA LEU A 135 6.79 4.72 2.34
C LEU A 135 7.76 3.94 1.44
N PHE A 136 8.63 4.65 0.72
CA PHE A 136 9.61 4.05 -0.19
C PHE A 136 10.66 3.21 0.57
N ALA A 137 11.13 3.69 1.71
CA ALA A 137 12.09 2.99 2.56
C ALA A 137 11.55 1.65 3.09
N CYS A 138 10.22 1.48 3.17
CA CYS A 138 9.60 0.22 3.59
C CYS A 138 9.42 -0.81 2.45
N LEU A 139 9.57 -0.41 1.18
CA LEU A 139 9.34 -1.29 0.03
C LEU A 139 10.26 -2.51 -0.05
N PRO A 140 11.57 -2.45 0.31
CA PRO A 140 12.44 -3.63 0.34
C PRO A 140 11.89 -4.78 1.18
N TRP A 141 11.34 -4.49 2.35
CA TRP A 141 10.73 -5.51 3.20
C TRP A 141 9.36 -5.95 2.66
N LEU A 142 8.50 -5.01 2.27
CA LEU A 142 7.18 -5.34 1.68
C LEU A 142 7.30 -6.22 0.42
N ALA A 143 8.37 -6.04 -0.34
CA ALA A 143 8.67 -6.89 -1.50
C ALA A 143 8.96 -8.35 -1.09
N LYS A 144 9.40 -8.62 0.14
CA LYS A 144 9.72 -9.97 0.62
C LYS A 144 8.68 -10.52 1.61
N ALA A 145 7.91 -9.64 2.26
CA ALA A 145 6.97 -10.00 3.30
C ALA A 145 5.80 -10.85 2.80
N GLU A 146 5.41 -11.82 3.61
CA GLU A 146 4.16 -12.54 3.45
C GLU A 146 2.97 -11.69 3.89
N VAL A 147 1.79 -11.94 3.33
CA VAL A 147 0.59 -11.12 3.60
C VAL A 147 0.27 -11.02 5.08
N HIS A 148 0.44 -12.12 5.83
CA HIS A 148 0.13 -12.15 7.27
C HIS A 148 1.14 -11.40 8.13
N GLU A 149 2.33 -11.11 7.62
CA GLU A 149 3.37 -10.35 8.34
C GLU A 149 3.06 -8.85 8.33
N ILE A 150 2.33 -8.37 7.32
CA ILE A 150 2.00 -6.95 7.15
C ILE A 150 0.92 -6.49 8.15
N TYR A 151 0.32 -7.40 8.93
CA TYR A 151 -0.69 -7.05 9.92
C TYR A 151 -0.12 -7.02 11.34
N LEU A 152 -0.44 -5.95 12.07
CA LEU A 152 -0.15 -5.90 13.50
C LEU A 152 -0.95 -6.99 14.24
N PRO A 153 -0.36 -7.61 15.28
CA PRO A 153 -1.11 -8.49 16.16
C PRO A 153 -2.32 -7.78 16.77
N ALA A 154 -3.46 -8.49 16.85
CA ALA A 154 -4.69 -7.93 17.38
C ALA A 154 -4.56 -7.29 18.78
N ALA A 155 -3.67 -7.82 19.63
CA ALA A 155 -3.43 -7.28 20.97
C ALA A 155 -2.70 -5.92 20.99
N LEU A 156 -2.15 -5.49 19.84
CA LEU A 156 -1.43 -4.23 19.68
C LEU A 156 -2.24 -3.18 18.91
N ILE A 157 -3.43 -3.54 18.42
CA ILE A 157 -4.33 -2.61 17.72
C ILE A 157 -5.20 -1.90 18.77
N LYS A 158 -5.07 -0.57 18.88
CA LYS A 158 -5.84 0.27 19.82
C LYS A 158 -6.95 1.01 19.06
N PRO A 159 -8.25 0.68 19.26
CA PRO A 159 -9.34 1.26 18.46
C PRO A 159 -9.48 2.78 18.58
N SER A 160 -9.10 3.37 19.72
CA SER A 160 -9.23 4.81 20.00
C SER A 160 -8.22 5.68 19.27
N ASP A 161 -7.06 5.12 18.92
CA ASP A 161 -5.92 5.90 18.43
C ASP A 161 -6.04 6.21 16.94
N HIS A 162 -7.10 5.71 16.30
CA HIS A 162 -7.26 5.74 14.85
C HIS A 162 -8.39 6.64 14.37
N LEU A 163 -9.24 7.24 15.23
CA LEU A 163 -10.35 8.04 14.70
C LEU A 163 -9.85 9.32 14.03
N GLU A 164 -8.99 10.09 14.68
CA GLU A 164 -8.44 11.32 14.11
C GLU A 164 -7.52 11.03 12.91
N SER A 165 -6.66 10.02 13.01
CA SER A 165 -5.82 9.57 11.91
C SER A 165 -6.64 9.05 10.73
N ALA A 166 -7.69 8.25 10.98
CA ALA A 166 -8.60 7.80 9.93
C ALA A 166 -9.37 8.98 9.31
N ILE A 167 -9.84 9.94 10.11
CA ILE A 167 -10.45 11.17 9.57
C ILE A 167 -9.44 11.90 8.69
N ARG A 168 -8.20 12.08 9.14
CA ARG A 168 -7.14 12.76 8.38
C ARG A 168 -6.81 12.04 7.07
N MET A 169 -6.71 10.72 7.10
CA MET A 169 -6.51 9.89 5.90
C MET A 169 -7.69 10.03 4.94
N LEU A 170 -8.93 9.91 5.44
CA LEU A 170 -10.15 9.99 4.65
C LEU A 170 -10.38 11.39 4.07
N THR A 171 -10.09 12.46 4.80
CA THR A 171 -10.23 13.84 4.30
C THR A 171 -9.19 14.17 3.25
N GLY A 172 -7.92 13.77 3.45
CA GLY A 172 -6.87 13.89 2.43
C GLY A 172 -7.22 13.12 1.16
N SER A 173 -7.66 11.86 1.30
CA SER A 173 -8.13 11.04 0.20
C SER A 173 -9.32 11.66 -0.54
N SER A 174 -10.29 12.23 0.17
CA SER A 174 -11.43 12.90 -0.46
C SER A 174 -11.03 14.12 -1.29
N ALA A 175 -9.95 14.81 -0.93
CA ALA A 175 -9.43 15.93 -1.71
C ALA A 175 -8.73 15.46 -3.00
N VAL A 176 -8.03 14.32 -2.94
CA VAL A 176 -7.28 13.75 -4.08
C VAL A 176 -8.21 13.01 -5.05
N TYR A 177 -9.09 12.16 -4.54
CA TYR A 177 -9.96 11.31 -5.35
C TYR A 177 -11.32 11.95 -5.67
N GLY A 178 -11.66 13.06 -5.00
CA GLY A 178 -12.96 13.70 -5.09
C GLY A 178 -14.08 12.86 -4.48
N PRO A 179 -15.32 13.40 -4.39
CA PRO A 179 -16.49 12.58 -4.12
C PRO A 179 -16.69 11.65 -5.33
N GLY A 180 -16.30 10.39 -5.19
CA GLY A 180 -16.53 9.39 -6.22
C GLY A 180 -17.99 9.45 -6.66
N ALA A 181 -18.23 9.59 -7.96
CA ALA A 181 -19.60 9.62 -8.48
C ALA A 181 -20.31 8.36 -7.96
N PRO A 182 -21.47 8.48 -7.28
CA PRO A 182 -22.13 7.32 -6.70
C PRO A 182 -22.41 6.32 -7.84
N VAL A 183 -21.73 5.18 -7.79
CA VAL A 183 -21.96 4.10 -8.75
C VAL A 183 -23.35 3.56 -8.45
N ARG A 184 -24.31 3.92 -9.30
CA ARG A 184 -25.65 3.36 -9.20
C ARG A 184 -25.53 1.88 -9.50
N ALA A 185 -25.76 1.05 -8.48
CA ALA A 185 -25.81 -0.39 -8.69
C ALA A 185 -26.77 -0.67 -9.86
N GLU A 186 -26.30 -1.45 -10.83
CA GLU A 186 -27.17 -1.94 -11.89
C GLU A 186 -28.40 -2.59 -11.24
N LEU A 187 -29.57 -2.32 -11.81
CA LEU A 187 -30.83 -2.89 -11.34
C LEU A 187 -30.77 -4.41 -11.50
N LYS A 188 -30.28 -5.10 -10.48
CA LYS A 188 -30.35 -6.55 -10.42
C LYS A 188 -31.83 -6.94 -10.39
N PRO A 189 -32.27 -7.89 -11.23
CA PRO A 189 -33.64 -8.36 -11.17
C PRO A 189 -33.95 -8.80 -9.73
N GLY A 190 -35.06 -8.29 -9.18
CA GLY A 190 -35.48 -8.68 -7.85
C GLY A 190 -35.59 -10.20 -7.76
N ARG A 191 -35.25 -10.79 -6.61
CA ARG A 191 -35.22 -12.25 -6.41
C ARG A 191 -36.52 -12.97 -6.86
N ASN A 192 -37.66 -12.28 -6.80
CA ASN A 192 -38.98 -12.78 -7.24
C ASN A 192 -39.43 -12.27 -8.62
N ALA A 193 -38.67 -11.38 -9.27
CA ALA A 193 -38.96 -10.92 -10.64
C ALA A 193 -38.82 -12.07 -11.64
N LEU A 194 -39.42 -11.93 -12.82
CA LEU A 194 -39.22 -12.87 -13.91
C LEU A 194 -37.74 -12.90 -14.32
N CYS A 195 -37.24 -14.09 -14.61
CA CYS A 195 -35.85 -14.30 -14.99
C CYS A 195 -35.57 -13.69 -16.37
N SER A 196 -34.49 -12.94 -16.49
CA SER A 196 -34.07 -12.26 -17.72
C SER A 196 -33.70 -13.22 -18.86
N CYS A 197 -33.49 -14.52 -18.59
CA CYS A 197 -33.24 -15.53 -19.62
C CYS A 197 -34.48 -15.93 -20.45
N GLY A 198 -35.66 -15.39 -20.12
CA GLY A 198 -36.90 -15.67 -20.86
C GLY A 198 -37.60 -16.97 -20.47
N SER A 199 -37.17 -17.66 -19.41
CA SER A 199 -37.79 -18.93 -18.97
C SER A 199 -39.21 -18.77 -18.41
N GLY A 200 -39.64 -17.55 -18.11
CA GLY A 200 -40.91 -17.26 -17.41
C GLY A 200 -40.91 -17.63 -15.92
N GLN A 201 -39.79 -18.15 -15.38
CA GLN A 201 -39.67 -18.48 -13.96
C GLN A 201 -39.18 -17.29 -13.13
N LYS A 202 -39.36 -17.35 -11.80
CA LYS A 202 -38.77 -16.36 -10.89
C LYS A 202 -37.24 -16.46 -10.94
N TYR A 203 -36.53 -15.33 -10.93
CA TYR A 203 -35.07 -15.27 -11.01
C TYR A 203 -34.38 -16.22 -10.02
N LYS A 204 -34.88 -16.29 -8.77
CA LYS A 204 -34.36 -17.19 -7.73
C LYS A 204 -34.50 -18.70 -7.97
N GLN A 205 -35.39 -19.09 -8.88
CA GLN A 205 -35.68 -20.49 -9.22
C GLN A 205 -35.05 -20.87 -10.57
N CYS A 206 -34.37 -19.92 -11.22
CA CYS A 206 -33.78 -20.11 -12.54
C CYS A 206 -32.28 -19.74 -12.45
N CYS A 207 -31.82 -18.70 -13.14
CA CYS A 207 -30.40 -18.36 -13.25
C CYS A 207 -29.67 -18.19 -11.91
N LEU A 208 -30.34 -17.75 -10.84
CA LEU A 208 -29.69 -17.63 -9.52
C LEU A 208 -29.35 -19.00 -8.88
N GLN A 209 -29.98 -20.09 -9.30
CA GLN A 209 -29.68 -21.45 -8.82
C GLN A 209 -28.57 -22.11 -9.65
N VAL A 210 -28.23 -21.56 -10.82
CA VAL A 210 -27.22 -22.12 -11.73
C VAL A 210 -25.80 -21.67 -11.34
N GLU A 211 -25.69 -20.66 -10.47
CA GLU A 211 -24.42 -20.08 -9.99
C GLU A 211 -23.93 -20.67 -8.63
N ALA A 212 -24.54 -21.75 -8.14
CA ALA A 212 -24.15 -22.45 -6.90
C ALA A 212 -23.56 -23.84 -7.20
#